data_AF-A0A6J4FIT6-F1
#
_entry.id   AF-A0A6J4FIT6-F1
#
_cell.length_a   1.000
_cell.length_b   1.000
_cell.length_c   1.000
_cell.angle_alpha   90.00
_cell.angle_beta   90.00
_cell.angle_gamma   90.00
#
_symmetry.space_group_name_H-M   'P 1'
#
loop_
_entity.id
_entity.type
_entity.pdbx_description
1 polymer ?
#
loop_
_entity_poly.entity_id
_entity_poly.type
_entity_poly.pdbx_seq_one_letter_code
_entity_poly.pdbx_strand_id
1 'polypeptide(L)'
;MKARPIPPFVPEEHIEIGNRMRDMRASLMLVVRRMLLGSPIHDDALAAIMALDRVRTHLDCDLHMLVRASRDPRQMVSKVYSGTDNLVWRDYSMEEIVTDDFAVWGLAR
;
A
#
# COMPACT_ATOMS: atom_id res chain seq x y z
N MET A 1 17.80 21.64 15.44
CA MET A 1 17.46 20.47 14.61
C MET A 1 15.99 20.14 14.88
N LYS A 2 15.10 20.23 13.89
CA LYS A 2 13.70 19.81 14.08
C LYS A 2 13.67 18.29 14.22
N ALA A 3 12.99 17.77 15.24
CA ALA A 3 12.80 16.33 15.41
C ALA A 3 12.15 15.77 14.14
N ARG A 4 12.73 14.70 13.58
CA ARG A 4 12.11 13.98 12.45
C ARG A 4 10.86 13.31 13.00
N PRO A 5 9.66 13.58 12.47
CA PRO A 5 8.44 12.93 12.95
C PRO A 5 8.59 11.42 12.78
N ILE A 6 8.21 10.69 13.83
CA ILE A 6 8.12 9.23 13.78
C ILE A 6 7.01 8.90 12.78
N PRO A 7 7.28 8.06 11.76
CA PRO A 7 6.22 7.62 10.85
C PRO A 7 5.07 7.03 11.67
N PRO A 8 3.80 7.43 11.40
CA PRO A 8 2.68 7.07 12.26
C PRO A 8 2.32 5.57 12.19
N PHE A 9 2.85 4.85 11.20
CA PHE A 9 2.52 3.46 10.93
C PHE A 9 3.77 2.57 10.94
N VAL A 10 3.61 1.33 11.40
CA VAL A 10 4.62 0.28 11.25
C VAL A 10 4.50 -0.42 9.89
N PRO A 11 5.52 -1.17 9.42
CA PRO A 11 5.47 -1.79 8.08
C PRO A 11 4.26 -2.68 7.83
N GLU A 12 3.80 -3.40 8.85
CA GLU A 12 2.60 -4.25 8.78
C GLU A 12 1.32 -3.43 8.53
N GLU A 13 1.15 -2.30 9.21
CA GLU A 13 0.00 -1.40 8.98
C GLU A 13 0.02 -0.82 7.56
N HIS A 14 1.20 -0.49 7.04
CA HIS A 14 1.33 -0.06 5.64
C HIS A 14 0.84 -1.12 4.65
N ILE A 15 1.05 -2.40 4.93
CA ILE A 15 0.56 -3.51 4.08
C ILE A 15 -0.96 -3.59 4.11
N GLU A 16 -1.56 -3.55 5.30
CA GLU A 16 -3.01 -3.56 5.43
C GLU A 16 -3.65 -2.36 4.70
N ILE A 17 -3.08 -1.17 4.89
CA ILE A 17 -3.54 0.04 4.23
C ILE A 17 -3.37 -0.11 2.71
N GLY A 18 -2.22 -0.58 2.23
CA GLY A 18 -1.94 -0.79 0.80
C GLY A 18 -2.97 -1.72 0.14
N ASN A 19 -3.28 -2.86 0.77
CA ASN A 19 -4.32 -3.78 0.30
C ASN A 19 -5.70 -3.11 0.23
N ARG A 20 -6.12 -2.41 1.30
CA ARG A 20 -7.42 -1.73 1.33
C ARG A 20 -7.51 -0.62 0.28
N MET A 21 -6.43 0.13 0.07
CA MET A 21 -6.38 1.15 -0.99
C MET A 21 -6.52 0.52 -2.37
N ARG A 22 -5.91 -0.64 -2.60
CA ARG A 22 -6.03 -1.38 -3.86
C ARG A 22 -7.47 -1.80 -4.13
N ASP A 23 -8.13 -2.40 -3.14
CA ASP A 23 -9.53 -2.85 -3.25
C ASP A 23 -10.50 -1.67 -3.48
N MET A 24 -10.29 -0.57 -2.75
CA MET A 24 -11.07 0.65 -2.92
C MET A 24 -10.87 1.27 -4.31
N ARG A 25 -9.63 1.31 -4.79
CA ARG A 25 -9.33 1.81 -6.13
C ARG A 25 -10.01 0.96 -7.21
N ALA A 26 -9.98 -0.37 -7.07
CA ALA A 26 -10.65 -1.28 -7.99
C ALA A 26 -12.18 -1.05 -7.99
N SER A 27 -12.77 -0.85 -6.82
CA SER A 27 -14.19 -0.55 -6.65
C SER A 27 -14.59 0.78 -7.30
N LEU A 28 -13.80 1.84 -7.11
CA LEU A 28 -14.03 3.14 -7.76
C LEU A 28 -13.86 3.06 -9.28
N MET A 29 -12.87 2.31 -9.76
CA MET A 29 -12.69 2.07 -11.20
C MET A 29 -13.89 1.34 -11.81
N LEU A 30 -14.53 0.42 -11.07
CA LEU A 30 -15.77 -0.21 -11.52
C LEU A 30 -16.89 0.82 -11.66
N VAL A 31 -17.03 1.75 -10.71
CA VAL A 31 -18.02 2.84 -10.80
C VAL A 31 -17.77 3.70 -12.04
N VAL A 32 -16.54 4.18 -12.24
CA VAL A 32 -16.16 4.99 -13.41
C VAL A 32 -16.50 4.28 -14.72
N ARG A 33 -16.25 2.97 -14.80
CA ARG A 33 -16.54 2.17 -16.00
C ARG A 33 -18.04 1.95 -16.27
N ARG A 34 -18.91 2.12 -15.27
CA ARG A 34 -20.34 1.82 -15.35
C ARG A 34 -21.24 3.06 -15.42
N MET A 35 -20.76 4.20 -14.95
CA MET A 35 -21.52 5.44 -14.93
C MET A 35 -21.40 6.21 -16.25
N LEU A 36 -22.39 7.06 -16.55
CA LEU A 36 -22.35 7.96 -17.69
C LEU A 36 -21.21 8.96 -17.51
N LEU A 37 -20.39 9.14 -18.55
CA LEU A 37 -19.30 10.12 -18.59
C LEU A 37 -19.84 11.53 -18.26
N GLY A 38 -19.22 12.21 -17.30
CA GLY A 38 -19.63 13.55 -16.84
C GLY A 38 -20.88 13.57 -15.96
N SER A 39 -21.41 12.41 -15.55
CA SER A 39 -22.38 12.38 -14.47
C SER A 39 -21.71 12.71 -13.13
N PRO A 40 -22.43 13.29 -12.15
CA PRO A 40 -21.86 13.60 -10.84
C PRO A 40 -21.17 12.39 -10.18
N ILE A 41 -21.78 11.20 -10.27
CA ILE A 41 -21.21 9.97 -9.70
C ILE A 41 -19.91 9.57 -10.41
N HIS A 42 -19.84 9.74 -11.74
CA HIS A 42 -18.62 9.49 -12.50
C HIS A 42 -17.49 10.42 -12.06
N ASP A 43 -17.78 11.71 -11.94
CA ASP A 43 -16.77 12.73 -11.62
C ASP A 43 -16.30 12.62 -10.16
N ASP A 44 -17.21 12.33 -9.23
CA ASP A 44 -16.88 12.05 -7.83
C ASP A 44 -15.99 10.81 -7.70
N ALA A 45 -16.29 9.74 -8.44
CA ALA A 45 -15.47 8.53 -8.42
C ALA A 45 -14.06 8.78 -8.98
N LEU A 46 -13.94 9.59 -10.04
CA LEU A 46 -12.65 9.98 -10.60
C LEU A 46 -11.85 10.85 -9.61
N ALA A 47 -12.50 11.83 -8.99
CA ALA A 47 -11.88 12.67 -7.97
C ALA A 47 -11.40 11.86 -6.76
N ALA A 48 -12.19 10.87 -6.32
CA ALA A 48 -11.82 9.95 -5.25
C ALA A 48 -10.60 9.11 -5.61
N ILE A 49 -10.51 8.58 -6.84
CA ILE A 49 -9.32 7.85 -7.31
C ILE A 49 -8.08 8.75 -7.27
N MET A 50 -8.19 9.99 -7.75
CA MET A 50 -7.07 10.93 -7.74
C MET A 50 -6.61 11.27 -6.32
N ALA A 51 -7.56 11.45 -5.39
CA ALA A 51 -7.24 11.67 -3.98
C ALA A 51 -6.56 10.45 -3.36
N LEU A 52 -7.07 9.25 -3.65
CA LEU A 52 -6.52 7.99 -3.19
C LEU A 52 -5.09 7.77 -3.70
N ASP A 53 -4.86 8.00 -5.00
CA ASP A 53 -3.53 7.86 -5.62
C ASP A 53 -2.52 8.86 -5.02
N ARG A 54 -2.94 10.08 -4.62
CA ARG A 54 -2.09 11.03 -3.90
C ARG A 54 -1.71 10.56 -2.50
N VAL A 55 -2.68 10.08 -1.72
CA VAL A 55 -2.42 9.54 -0.37
C VAL A 55 -1.49 8.34 -0.47
N ARG A 56 -1.71 7.48 -1.46
CA ARG A 56 -0.89 6.29 -1.72
C ARG A 56 0.57 6.66 -1.93
N THR A 57 0.84 7.67 -2.77
CA THR A 57 2.20 8.16 -3.03
C THR A 57 2.88 8.68 -1.75
N HIS A 58 2.17 9.41 -0.89
CA HIS A 58 2.75 9.89 0.37
C HIS A 58 3.10 8.73 1.30
N LEU A 59 2.20 7.75 1.45
CA LEU A 59 2.44 6.59 2.30
C LEU A 59 3.56 5.69 1.76
N ASP A 60 3.71 5.60 0.44
CA ASP A 60 4.81 4.89 -0.21
C ASP A 60 6.17 5.53 0.11
N CYS A 61 6.24 6.86 0.00
CA CYS A 61 7.42 7.63 0.42
C CYS A 61 7.74 7.42 1.91
N ASP A 62 6.72 7.44 2.78
CA ASP A 62 6.88 7.24 4.22
C ASP A 62 7.42 5.84 4.53
N LEU A 63 6.89 4.80 3.88
CA LEU A 63 7.36 3.43 4.04
C LEU A 63 8.83 3.27 3.58
N HIS A 64 9.18 3.89 2.45
CA HIS A 64 10.56 3.91 1.94
C HIS A 64 11.55 4.59 2.90
N MET A 65 11.10 5.54 3.72
CA MET A 65 11.92 6.17 4.76
C MET A 65 11.98 5.34 6.06
N LEU A 66 10.96 4.53 6.33
CA LEU A 66 10.82 3.73 7.53
C LEU A 66 11.68 2.46 7.49
N VAL A 67 11.63 1.72 6.38
CA VAL A 67 12.26 0.39 6.28
C VAL A 67 13.69 0.50 5.78
N ARG A 68 14.62 -0.14 6.50
CA ARG A 68 16.02 -0.24 6.07
C ARG A 68 16.14 -1.30 4.97
N ALA A 69 16.92 -1.02 3.92
CA ALA A 69 17.16 -1.98 2.85
C ALA A 69 17.69 -3.35 3.34
N SER A 70 18.48 -3.37 4.42
CA SER A 70 18.97 -4.61 5.04
C SER A 70 17.89 -5.46 5.72
N ARG A 71 16.71 -4.87 5.98
CA ARG A 71 15.53 -5.50 6.59
C ARG A 71 14.43 -5.78 5.56
N ASP A 72 14.72 -5.62 4.27
CA ASP A 72 13.80 -5.94 3.18
C ASP A 72 14.53 -6.73 2.07
N PRO A 73 15.00 -7.97 2.35
CA PRO A 73 15.74 -8.76 1.37
C PRO A 73 14.90 -9.14 0.14
N ARG A 74 13.56 -9.08 0.24
CA ARG A 74 12.61 -9.46 -0.82
C ARG A 74 12.04 -8.25 -1.58
N GLN A 75 12.53 -7.05 -1.27
CA GLN A 75 12.12 -5.78 -1.89
C GLN A 75 10.59 -5.57 -1.82
N MET A 76 10.00 -5.97 -0.69
CA MET A 76 8.57 -5.89 -0.42
C MET A 76 8.08 -4.46 -0.27
N VAL A 77 8.92 -3.51 0.17
CA VAL A 77 8.55 -2.08 0.23
C VAL A 77 7.96 -1.62 -1.11
N SER A 78 8.64 -1.96 -2.20
CA SER A 78 8.24 -1.59 -3.55
C SER A 78 6.90 -2.20 -3.98
N LYS A 79 6.35 -3.18 -3.25
CA LYS A 79 5.14 -3.93 -3.60
C LYS A 79 3.95 -3.60 -2.69
N VAL A 80 4.16 -2.84 -1.61
CA VAL A 80 3.09 -2.52 -0.67
C VAL A 80 2.04 -1.61 -1.31
N TYR A 81 2.49 -0.50 -1.91
CA TYR A 81 1.62 0.48 -2.57
C TYR A 81 1.66 0.41 -4.11
N SER A 82 2.57 -0.38 -4.67
CA SER A 82 2.63 -0.65 -6.10
C SER A 82 2.06 -2.03 -6.44
N GLY A 83 1.70 -2.25 -7.71
CA GLY A 83 1.20 -3.54 -8.20
C GLY A 83 -0.30 -3.80 -8.03
N THR A 84 -0.73 -4.92 -8.63
CA THR A 84 -2.14 -5.37 -8.71
C THR A 84 -2.50 -6.46 -7.71
N ASP A 85 -1.49 -7.08 -7.10
CA ASP A 85 -1.70 -8.27 -6.27
C ASP A 85 -1.73 -7.88 -4.79
N ASN A 86 -2.67 -8.46 -4.05
CA ASN A 86 -2.74 -8.29 -2.62
C ASN A 86 -1.59 -9.06 -1.94
N LEU A 87 -1.09 -8.47 -0.86
CA LEU A 87 -0.15 -9.12 0.04
C LEU A 87 -0.94 -9.93 1.06
N VAL A 88 -0.58 -11.19 1.24
CA VAL A 88 -1.26 -12.14 2.12
C VAL A 88 -0.30 -12.71 3.14
N TRP A 89 -0.87 -13.24 4.21
CA TRP A 89 -0.11 -14.00 5.20
C TRP A 89 0.56 -15.21 4.53
N ARG A 90 1.81 -15.45 4.90
CA ARG A 90 2.57 -16.64 4.52
C ARG A 90 3.22 -17.28 5.75
N ASP A 91 3.57 -18.55 5.63
CA ASP A 91 4.41 -19.21 6.62
C ASP A 91 5.79 -18.57 6.67
N TYR A 92 6.35 -18.49 7.88
CA TYR A 92 7.63 -17.85 8.17
C TYR A 92 8.39 -18.58 9.28
N SER A 93 9.71 -18.42 9.30
CA SER A 93 10.57 -18.84 10.41
C SER A 93 10.87 -17.69 11.37
N MET A 94 11.25 -18.01 12.61
CA MET A 94 11.65 -16.98 13.58
C MET A 94 12.93 -16.24 13.13
N GLU A 95 13.81 -16.90 12.39
CA GLU A 95 15.02 -16.30 11.81
C GLU A 95 14.68 -15.25 10.74
N GLU A 96 13.60 -15.47 9.98
CA GLU A 96 13.11 -14.50 9.00
C GLU A 96 12.58 -13.24 9.66
N ILE A 97 11.85 -13.32 10.78
CA ILE A 97 11.38 -12.11 11.51
C ILE A 97 12.56 -11.22 11.96
N VAL A 98 13.69 -11.84 12.32
CA VAL A 98 14.90 -11.15 12.78
C VAL A 98 15.69 -10.51 11.63
N THR A 99 15.35 -10.80 10.37
CA THR A 99 16.09 -10.27 9.21
C THR A 99 15.22 -9.60 8.16
N ASP A 100 13.90 -9.74 8.24
CA ASP A 100 12.93 -9.25 7.25
C ASP A 100 11.71 -8.63 7.95
N ASP A 101 11.52 -7.32 7.79
CA ASP A 101 10.37 -6.57 8.34
C ASP A 101 9.02 -7.01 7.75
N PHE A 102 9.05 -7.77 6.64
CA PHE A 102 7.89 -8.29 5.95
C PHE A 102 7.77 -9.81 6.07
N ALA A 103 8.53 -10.47 6.95
CA ALA A 103 8.69 -11.93 6.99
C ALA A 103 7.36 -12.70 6.85
N VAL A 104 6.31 -12.22 7.52
CA VAL A 104 4.98 -12.84 7.60
C VAL A 104 4.09 -12.59 6.38
N TRP A 105 4.51 -11.73 5.46
CA TRP A 105 3.76 -11.31 4.28
C TRP A 105 4.39 -11.81 2.97
N GLY A 106 3.55 -12.15 2.00
CA GLY A 106 3.95 -12.56 0.66
C GLY A 106 2.93 -12.14 -0.40
N LEU A 107 3.30 -12.22 -1.67
CA LEU A 107 2.36 -12.02 -2.76
C LEU A 107 1.34 -13.17 -2.80
N ALA A 108 0.05 -12.86 -2.98
CA ALA A 108 -0.94 -13.86 -3.33
C ALA A 108 -0.49 -14.54 -4.64
N ARG A 109 -0.21 -15.84 -4.58
CA ARG A 109 0.14 -16.65 -5.76
C ARG A 109 -1.09 -17.03 -6.55
#